data_AF-A0A388TGY7-F1
#
_entry.id   AF-A0A388TGY7-F1
#
_cell.length_a   1.000
_cell.length_b   1.000
_cell.length_c   1.000
_cell.angle_alpha   90.00
_cell.angle_beta   90.00
_cell.angle_gamma   90.00
#
_symmetry.space_group_name_H-M   'P 1'
#
loop_
_entity.id
_entity.type
_entity.pdbx_description
1 polymer ?
#
loop_
_entity_poly.entity_id
_entity_poly.type
_entity_poly.pdbx_seq_one_letter_code
_entity_poly.pdbx_strand_id
1 'polypeptide(L)' 'MWHSAAQLTIIGMGVVFFFLAFLATAVSLLGTITLRFFPEKPAVPQQSAINDNLIAAIIAAVASKY' A
#
# COMPACT_ATOMS: atom_id res chain seq x y z
N MET A 1 14.61 -20.96 -40.86
CA MET A 1 15.13 -21.54 -39.60
C MET A 1 14.86 -20.65 -38.39
N TRP A 2 15.11 -19.33 -38.45
CA TRP A 2 14.91 -18.42 -37.30
C TRP A 2 13.47 -17.96 -37.01
N HIS A 3 12.58 -17.95 -38.02
CA HIS A 3 11.21 -17.44 -37.86
C HIS A 3 10.37 -18.21 -36.82
N SER A 4 10.50 -19.54 -36.78
CA SER A 4 9.71 -20.38 -35.87
C SER A 4 10.14 -20.20 -34.41
N ALA A 5 11.44 -20.04 -34.15
CA ALA A 5 11.95 -19.83 -32.79
C ALA A 5 11.42 -18.53 -32.17
N ALA A 6 11.45 -17.43 -32.93
CA ALA A 6 10.92 -16.15 -32.47
C ALA A 6 9.41 -16.21 -32.17
N GLN A 7 8.64 -16.93 -32.99
CA GLN A 7 7.20 -17.07 -32.83
C GLN A 7 6.83 -17.78 -31.52
N LEU A 8 7.51 -18.89 -31.18
CA LEU A 8 7.26 -19.60 -29.93
C LEU A 8 7.61 -18.75 -28.70
N THR A 9 8.72 -18.00 -28.74
CA THR A 9 9.11 -17.12 -27.63
C THR A 9 8.10 -15.99 -27.42
N ILE A 10 7.64 -15.34 -28.48
CA ILE A 10 6.66 -14.25 -28.40
C ILE A 10 5.33 -14.77 -27.86
N ILE A 11 4.87 -15.92 -28.34
CA ILE A 11 3.62 -16.54 -27.87
C ILE A 11 3.74 -16.95 -26.40
N GLY A 12 4.83 -17.64 -26.02
CA GLY A 12 5.06 -18.07 -24.65
C GLY A 12 5.11 -16.88 -23.69
N MET A 13 5.86 -15.83 -24.04
CA MET A 13 5.96 -14.64 -23.20
C MET A 13 4.64 -13.86 -23.14
N GLY A 14 3.90 -13.77 -24.24
CA GLY A 14 2.59 -13.13 -24.30
C GLY A 14 1.54 -13.83 -23.43
N VAL A 15 1.48 -15.17 -23.46
CA VAL A 15 0.53 -15.95 -22.64
C VAL A 15 0.85 -15.80 -21.16
N VAL A 16 2.13 -15.90 -20.78
CA VAL A 16 2.55 -15.71 -19.38
C VAL A 16 2.23 -14.30 -18.92
N PHE A 17 2.53 -13.28 -19.73
CA PHE A 17 2.20 -11.90 -19.42
C PHE A 17 0.70 -11.68 -19.23
N PHE A 18 -0.12 -12.22 -20.12
CA PHE A 18 -1.58 -12.13 -20.02
C PHE A 18 -2.10 -12.80 -18.74
N PHE A 19 -1.56 -13.98 -18.40
CA PHE A 19 -1.92 -14.69 -17.19
C PHE A 19 -1.55 -13.91 -15.92
N LEU A 20 -0.34 -13.35 -15.86
CA LEU A 20 0.09 -12.52 -14.73
C LEU A 20 -0.75 -11.24 -14.61
N ALA A 21 -1.05 -10.58 -15.74
CA ALA A 21 -1.90 -9.39 -15.75
C ALA A 21 -3.32 -9.70 -15.24
N PHE A 22 -3.89 -10.83 -15.65
CA PHE A 22 -5.18 -11.30 -15.17
C PHE A 22 -5.16 -11.58 -13.66
N LEU A 23 -4.14 -12.31 -13.17
CA LEU A 23 -3.97 -12.58 -11.74
C LEU A 23 -3.78 -11.30 -10.92
N ALA A 24 -2.93 -10.38 -11.37
CA ALA A 24 -2.71 -9.11 -10.70
C ALA A 24 -4.00 -8.28 -10.62
N THR A 25 -4.80 -8.30 -11.69
CA THR A 25 -6.11 -7.64 -11.72
C THR A 25 -7.08 -8.31 -10.75
N ALA A 26 -7.13 -9.64 -10.71
CA ALA A 26 -7.96 -10.39 -9.78
C ALA A 26 -7.60 -10.11 -8.31
N VAL A 27 -6.30 -10.06 -7.98
CA VAL A 27 -5.82 -9.70 -6.64
C VAL A 27 -6.21 -8.25 -6.30
N SER A 28 -6.09 -7.32 -7.24
CA SER A 28 -6.47 -5.91 -7.03
C SER A 28 -7.98 -5.75 -6.84
N LEU A 29 -8.78 -6.51 -7.59
CA LEU A 29 -10.24 -6.58 -7.45
C LEU A 29 -10.61 -7.14 -6.07
N LEU A 30 -10.03 -8.27 -5.68
CA LEU A 30 -10.26 -8.87 -4.36
C LEU A 30 -9.82 -7.93 -3.24
N GLY A 31 -8.68 -7.24 -3.37
CA GLY A 31 -8.25 -6.22 -2.41
C GLY A 31 -9.24 -5.07 -2.30
N THR A 32 -9.75 -4.58 -3.43
CA THR A 32 -10.77 -3.51 -3.47
C THR A 32 -12.09 -3.96 -2.86
N ILE A 33 -12.53 -5.18 -3.16
CA ILE A 33 -13.74 -5.78 -2.60
C ILE A 33 -13.58 -5.94 -1.09
N THR A 34 -12.48 -6.51 -0.63
CA THR A 34 -12.20 -6.69 0.81
C THR A 34 -12.20 -5.35 1.55
N LEU A 35 -11.51 -4.32 1.05
CA LEU A 35 -11.52 -2.99 1.67
C LEU A 35 -12.89 -2.31 1.64
N ARG A 36 -13.73 -2.63 0.65
CA ARG A 36 -15.08 -2.06 0.53
C ARG A 36 -16.11 -2.76 1.42
N PHE A 37 -16.00 -4.07 1.62
CA PHE A 37 -16.91 -4.84 2.47
C PHE A 37 -16.46 -4.89 3.93
N PHE A 38 -15.15 -4.85 4.17
CA PHE A 38 -14.53 -4.70 5.49
C PHE A 38 -13.59 -3.50 5.45
N PRO A 39 -14.13 -2.26 5.51
CA PRO A 39 -13.30 -1.11 5.76
C PRO A 39 -12.80 -1.25 7.21
N GLU A 40 -11.66 -1.90 7.39
CA GLU A 40 -10.77 -1.56 8.49
C GLU A 40 -10.50 -0.08 8.31
N LYS A 41 -11.32 0.77 8.97
CA LYS A 41 -11.03 2.18 9.10
C LYS A 41 -9.58 2.20 9.54
N PRO A 42 -8.65 2.76 8.75
CA PRO A 42 -7.37 3.11 9.30
C PRO A 42 -7.71 3.87 10.56
N ALA A 43 -7.19 3.43 11.71
CA ALA A 43 -7.23 4.26 12.89
C ALA A 43 -6.57 5.56 12.42
N VAL A 44 -7.40 6.55 12.07
CA VAL A 44 -6.95 7.89 11.75
C VAL A 44 -6.08 8.20 12.95
N PRO A 45 -4.76 8.42 12.79
CA PRO A 45 -3.96 8.86 13.92
C PRO A 45 -4.70 10.09 14.36
N GLN A 46 -5.36 9.98 15.51
CA GLN A 46 -6.12 11.07 16.08
C GLN A 46 -5.02 12.06 16.37
N GLN A 47 -4.80 12.99 15.45
CA GLN A 47 -3.81 14.02 15.58
C GLN A 47 -4.28 14.79 16.78
N SER A 48 -3.75 14.40 17.94
CA SER A 48 -4.04 15.02 19.20
C SER A 48 -3.69 16.46 18.93
N ALA A 49 -4.70 17.34 19.01
CA ALA A 49 -4.46 18.76 18.91
C ALA A 49 -3.31 19.03 19.89
N ILE A 50 -2.14 19.30 19.32
CA ILE A 50 -0.93 19.50 20.09
C ILE A 50 -1.26 20.74 20.91
N ASN A 51 -1.56 20.53 22.19
CA ASN A 51 -1.84 21.62 23.09
C ASN A 51 -0.48 22.23 23.41
N ASP A 52 -0.19 23.40 22.83
CA ASP A 52 1.04 24.15 23.07
C ASP A 52 1.27 24.37 24.57
N ASN A 53 0.18 24.43 25.35
CA ASN A 53 0.20 24.52 26.80
C ASN A 53 0.77 23.25 27.47
N LEU A 54 0.51 22.07 26.90
CA LEU A 54 1.04 20.79 27.37
C LEU A 54 2.54 20.69 27.03
N ILE A 55 2.94 21.15 25.85
CA ILE A 55 4.36 21.26 25.48
C ILE A 55 5.10 22.24 26.41
N ALA A 56 4.52 23.42 26.67
CA ALA A 56 5.09 24.41 27.58
C ALA A 56 5.23 23.87 29.01
N ALA A 57 4.24 23.12 29.50
CA ALA A 57 4.29 22.49 30.81
C ALA A 57 5.40 21.41 30.89
N ILE A 58 5.58 20.60 29.84
CA ILE A 58 6.65 19.59 29.79
C ILE A 58 8.02 20.26 29.76
N ILE A 59 8.20 21.31 28.94
CA ILE A 59 9.46 22.06 28.85
C ILE A 59 9.78 22.75 30.17
N ALA A 60 8.79 23.36 30.82
CA ALA A 60 8.96 24.00 32.12
C ALA A 60 9.36 22.99 33.22
N ALA A 61 8.75 21.80 33.22
CA ALA A 61 9.09 20.75 34.19
C ALA A 61 10.51 20.19 33.98
N VAL A 62 10.99 20.12 32.74
CA VAL A 62 12.37 19.72 32.43
C VAL A 62 13.36 20.82 32.82
N ALA A 63 13.03 22.08 32.54
CA ALA A 63 13.86 23.23 32.88
C ALA A 63 13.95 23.45 34.41
N SER A 64 12.90 23.15 35.18
CA SER A 64 12.91 23.28 36.63
C SER A 64 13.66 22.17 37.37
N LYS A 65 14.05 21.10 36.66
CA LYS A 65 14.74 19.95 37.26
C LYS A 65 16.27 20.08 37.19
N TYR A 66 16.79 21.09 36.49
CA TYR A 66 18.19 21.52 36.51
C TYR A 66 18.31 22.86 37.23
#